data_AF-A0A3N5GFB6-F1
#
_entry.id   AF-A0A3N5GFB6-F1
#
_cell.length_a   1.000
_cell.length_b   1.000
_cell.length_c   1.000
_cell.angle_alpha   90.00
_cell.angle_beta   90.00
_cell.angle_gamma   90.00
#
_symmetry.space_group_name_H-M   'P 1'
#
loop_
_entity.id
_entity.type
_entity.pdbx_description
1 polymer ?
#
loop_
_entity_poly.entity_id
_entity_poly.type
_entity_poly.pdbx_seq_one_letter_code
_entity_poly.pdbx_strand_id
1 'polypeptide(L)'
;SIGSGTKLALEDAIALNKAMVAHVRGAGHARAAQVDAALAAYEESRRDEVGRIQHSANVSLVWFENVRRFWHMSPTQFHVSLLTRSKQITYENLRLRDAQVVRDATEWWNRDQAKQLGIATGGRPAWLDAPPMFAPFRLRGMWVPNRVVVSPMAQYSAVDGVPNDWHLVHYGSRALGGAGLVFVEMTCVSPEGRITPGCTGLWNDGQAQAFARIADFVHANTQAKICMQIGHAGRKGSTQVGWEQADWPIDESSGYRNWPLLSPSPLPYRDGVNQVPREMSREDMDKVIEEFCRSAILADRAGYDMLELHMAHGYLLASFLSPITNRRTDAYGGSLANRMRFPLELFEAVRAVWPRAKPMSVRVSATDWIPGGATGADTVEVARAMKAAGCDLIDVSTGQTDPAAKPVYGRMYQATFSEQVRLEAGIATMAVGAITTADQVNTLLISGRADLVALARPHLADPYFTLHAAADYDFRGIGWPVQYHTGATQLHTTVQRAKEEAARKAELLAERGQ
;
A
#
# COMPACT_ATOMS: atom_id res chain seq x y z
N SER A 1 -11.23 22.83 13.32
CA SER A 1 -11.26 24.26 12.98
C SER A 1 -9.86 24.82 13.09
N ILE A 2 -9.22 25.16 11.97
CA ILE A 2 -7.92 25.84 11.93
C ILE A 2 -8.23 27.26 11.44
N GLY A 3 -7.55 28.29 11.93
CA GLY A 3 -7.74 29.72 11.58
C GLY A 3 -7.52 30.10 10.11
N SER A 4 -7.75 29.17 9.17
CA SER A 4 -7.69 29.38 7.73
C SER A 4 -8.92 30.07 7.16
N GLY A 5 -10.09 30.03 7.82
CA GLY A 5 -11.32 30.64 7.28
C GLY A 5 -11.18 32.15 7.08
N THR A 6 -10.69 32.86 8.09
CA THR A 6 -10.45 34.32 8.02
C THR A 6 -9.36 34.67 7.02
N LYS A 7 -8.25 33.91 7.01
CA LYS A 7 -7.16 34.12 6.04
C LYS A 7 -7.66 33.91 4.60
N LEU A 8 -8.38 32.81 4.36
CA LEU A 8 -8.95 32.48 3.06
C LEU A 8 -9.91 33.57 2.59
N ALA A 9 -10.81 34.03 3.47
CA ALA A 9 -11.73 35.12 3.15
C ALA A 9 -10.99 36.42 2.80
N LEU A 10 -9.92 36.76 3.51
CA LEU A 10 -9.10 37.95 3.21
C LEU A 10 -8.35 37.79 1.87
N GLU A 11 -7.73 36.65 1.62
CA GLU A 11 -7.01 36.37 0.37
C GLU A 11 -7.97 36.34 -0.83
N ASP A 12 -9.14 35.76 -0.67
CA ASP A 12 -10.19 35.73 -1.70
C ASP A 12 -10.74 37.14 -1.98
N ALA A 13 -10.97 37.95 -0.94
CA ALA A 13 -11.37 39.35 -1.11
C ALA A 13 -10.29 40.17 -1.84
N ILE A 14 -9.01 39.97 -1.52
CA ILE A 14 -7.89 40.61 -2.21
C ILE A 14 -7.82 40.18 -3.67
N ALA A 15 -7.94 38.88 -3.96
CA ALA A 15 -7.89 38.34 -5.31
C ALA A 15 -9.07 38.83 -6.16
N LEU A 16 -10.28 38.82 -5.60
CA LEU A 16 -11.47 39.35 -6.26
C LEU A 16 -11.31 40.84 -6.57
N ASN A 17 -10.85 41.64 -5.61
CA ASN A 17 -10.61 43.06 -5.85
C ASN A 17 -9.56 43.29 -6.96
N LYS A 18 -8.46 42.52 -6.97
CA LYS A 18 -7.45 42.60 -8.04
C LYS A 18 -8.06 42.28 -9.42
N ALA A 19 -8.85 41.21 -9.53
CA ALA A 19 -9.51 40.84 -10.77
C ALA A 19 -10.51 41.92 -11.23
N MET A 20 -11.32 42.46 -10.31
CA MET A 20 -12.26 43.55 -10.59
C MET A 20 -11.55 44.82 -11.06
N VAL A 21 -10.44 45.19 -10.43
CA VAL A 21 -9.63 46.35 -10.85
C VAL A 21 -9.01 46.13 -12.22
N ALA A 22 -8.51 44.93 -12.51
CA ALA A 22 -7.85 44.61 -13.78
C ALA A 22 -8.81 44.58 -14.97
N HIS A 23 -10.03 44.06 -14.78
CA HIS A 23 -10.96 43.80 -15.89
C HIS A 23 -12.10 44.82 -16.00
N VAL A 24 -12.53 45.45 -14.90
CA VAL A 24 -13.77 46.27 -14.86
C VAL A 24 -13.50 47.77 -14.75
N ARG A 25 -12.30 48.19 -14.33
CA ARG A 25 -12.00 49.62 -14.15
C ARG A 25 -11.91 50.33 -15.50
N GLY A 26 -12.83 51.27 -15.78
CA GLY A 26 -12.93 51.98 -17.06
C GLY A 26 -13.91 51.35 -18.06
N ALA A 27 -14.62 50.31 -17.64
CA ALA A 27 -15.68 49.65 -18.39
C ALA A 27 -16.89 50.56 -18.61
N GLY A 28 -17.07 51.09 -19.83
CA GLY A 28 -18.29 51.77 -20.25
C GLY A 28 -19.45 50.79 -20.48
N HIS A 29 -20.02 50.77 -21.69
CA HIS A 29 -21.16 49.92 -22.05
C HIS A 29 -20.86 48.39 -22.06
N ALA A 30 -19.59 47.98 -21.97
CA ALA A 30 -19.16 46.57 -21.93
C ALA A 30 -19.02 45.99 -20.51
N ARG A 31 -19.50 46.71 -19.49
CA ARG A 31 -19.27 46.39 -18.08
C ARG A 31 -19.71 44.99 -17.66
N ALA A 32 -20.82 44.46 -18.20
CA ALA A 32 -21.29 43.13 -17.86
C ALA A 32 -20.29 42.03 -18.27
N ALA A 33 -19.87 42.02 -19.54
CA ALA A 33 -18.89 41.05 -20.04
C ALA A 33 -17.53 41.16 -19.32
N GLN A 34 -17.15 42.36 -18.91
CA GLN A 34 -15.92 42.60 -18.14
C GLN A 34 -16.00 42.09 -16.70
N VAL A 35 -17.19 42.10 -16.09
CA VAL A 35 -17.41 41.45 -14.77
C VAL A 35 -17.29 39.94 -14.90
N ASP A 36 -17.88 39.33 -15.94
CA ASP A 36 -17.77 37.87 -16.17
C ASP A 36 -16.30 37.45 -16.34
N ALA A 37 -15.53 38.22 -17.12
CA ALA A 37 -14.09 37.99 -17.27
C ALA A 37 -13.32 38.13 -15.94
N ALA A 38 -13.69 39.11 -15.10
CA ALA A 38 -13.10 39.29 -13.78
C ALA A 38 -13.39 38.10 -12.85
N LEU A 39 -14.61 37.58 -12.86
CA LEU A 39 -15.01 36.43 -12.04
C LEU A 39 -14.30 35.16 -12.49
N ALA A 40 -14.18 34.94 -13.81
CA ALA A 40 -13.43 33.82 -14.36
C ALA A 40 -11.94 33.86 -13.94
N ALA A 41 -11.30 35.03 -14.04
CA ALA A 41 -9.91 35.21 -13.62
C ALA A 41 -9.71 35.04 -12.11
N TYR A 42 -10.64 35.56 -11.29
CA TYR A 42 -10.66 35.31 -9.84
C TYR A 42 -10.73 33.81 -9.55
N GLU A 43 -11.68 33.12 -10.18
CA GLU A 43 -11.92 31.71 -9.96
C GLU A 43 -10.71 30.87 -10.37
N GLU A 44 -10.14 31.11 -11.56
CA GLU A 44 -8.91 30.46 -12.02
C GLU A 44 -7.75 30.65 -11.02
N SER A 45 -7.59 31.86 -10.47
CA SER A 45 -6.52 32.16 -9.52
C SER A 45 -6.68 31.53 -8.14
N ARG A 46 -7.92 31.22 -7.70
CA ARG A 46 -8.22 30.81 -6.32
C ARG A 46 -8.72 29.38 -6.18
N ARG A 47 -9.35 28.81 -7.20
CA ARG A 47 -10.03 27.49 -7.16
C ARG A 47 -9.14 26.39 -6.59
N ASP A 48 -7.90 26.27 -7.06
CA ASP A 48 -6.97 25.24 -6.60
C ASP A 48 -6.48 25.46 -5.16
N GLU A 49 -6.26 26.70 -4.76
CA GLU A 49 -5.81 27.02 -3.40
C GLU A 49 -6.92 26.80 -2.37
N VAL A 50 -8.13 27.29 -2.67
CA VAL A 50 -9.33 27.04 -1.88
C VAL A 50 -9.59 25.54 -1.78
N GLY A 51 -9.52 24.82 -2.90
CA GLY A 51 -9.69 23.37 -2.94
C GLY A 51 -8.69 22.62 -2.05
N ARG A 52 -7.42 23.02 -2.05
CA ARG A 52 -6.40 22.44 -1.15
C ARG A 52 -6.71 22.68 0.32
N ILE A 53 -7.15 23.89 0.69
CA ILE A 53 -7.50 24.24 2.07
C ILE A 53 -8.74 23.47 2.52
N GLN A 54 -9.79 23.44 1.70
CA GLN A 54 -11.01 22.68 1.97
C GLN A 54 -10.71 21.19 2.13
N HIS A 55 -9.87 20.61 1.27
CA HIS A 55 -9.43 19.23 1.39
C HIS A 55 -8.71 18.99 2.74
N SER A 56 -7.76 19.84 3.12
CA SER A 56 -7.06 19.72 4.41
C SER A 56 -8.00 19.88 5.61
N ALA A 57 -9.01 20.74 5.51
CA ALA A 57 -10.03 20.93 6.53
C ALA A 57 -10.91 19.68 6.65
N ASN A 58 -11.33 19.10 5.52
CA ASN A 58 -12.12 17.86 5.48
C ASN A 58 -11.35 16.68 6.09
N VAL A 59 -10.06 16.53 5.80
CA VAL A 59 -9.22 15.49 6.44
C VAL A 59 -9.24 15.62 7.97
N SER A 60 -9.12 16.84 8.49
CA SER A 60 -9.20 17.08 9.94
C SER A 60 -10.60 16.86 10.48
N LEU A 61 -11.65 17.31 9.78
CA LEU A 61 -13.04 17.14 10.17
C LEU A 61 -13.36 15.65 10.34
N VAL A 62 -13.07 14.84 9.32
CA VAL A 62 -13.29 13.39 9.34
C VAL A 62 -12.55 12.73 10.50
N TRP A 63 -11.31 13.17 10.82
CA TRP A 63 -10.57 12.64 11.96
C TRP A 63 -11.30 12.92 13.29
N PHE A 64 -11.79 14.15 13.50
CA PHE A 64 -12.52 14.52 14.72
C PHE A 64 -13.90 13.86 14.82
N GLU A 65 -14.62 13.71 13.71
CA GLU A 65 -15.89 12.98 13.66
C GLU A 65 -15.72 11.50 14.04
N ASN A 66 -14.53 10.94 13.80
CA ASN A 66 -14.18 9.56 14.13
C ASN A 66 -13.30 9.44 15.37
N VAL A 67 -13.27 10.45 16.26
CA VAL A 67 -12.36 10.50 17.42
C VAL A 67 -12.48 9.27 18.34
N ARG A 68 -13.68 8.68 18.43
CA ARG A 68 -13.98 7.47 19.20
C ARG A 68 -13.06 6.29 18.83
N ARG A 69 -12.63 6.19 17.57
CA ARG A 69 -11.70 5.16 17.08
C ARG A 69 -10.37 5.16 17.84
N PHE A 70 -9.95 6.32 18.35
CA PHE A 70 -8.63 6.51 18.94
C PHE A 70 -8.62 6.41 20.48
N TRP A 71 -9.77 6.17 21.14
CA TRP A 71 -9.84 6.13 22.61
C TRP A 71 -8.99 5.05 23.28
N HIS A 72 -8.57 4.03 22.54
CA HIS A 72 -7.72 2.95 23.04
C HIS A 72 -6.23 3.22 22.86
N MET A 73 -5.84 4.31 22.19
CA MET A 73 -4.44 4.68 22.06
C MET A 73 -3.85 5.14 23.39
N SER A 74 -2.56 4.88 23.59
CA SER A 74 -1.83 5.54 24.67
C SER A 74 -1.86 7.07 24.48
N PRO A 75 -1.72 7.86 25.56
CA PRO A 75 -1.63 9.32 25.43
C PRO A 75 -0.54 9.77 24.44
N THR A 76 0.62 9.11 24.45
CA THR A 76 1.73 9.41 23.53
C THR A 76 1.36 9.14 22.07
N GLN A 77 0.78 7.97 21.77
CA GLN A 77 0.39 7.64 20.39
C GLN A 77 -0.76 8.52 19.90
N PHE A 78 -1.75 8.78 20.76
CA PHE A 78 -2.85 9.68 20.46
C PHE A 78 -2.33 11.08 20.12
N HIS A 79 -1.37 11.61 20.90
CA HIS A 79 -0.76 12.91 20.65
C HIS A 79 -0.09 12.97 19.27
N VAL A 80 0.73 11.98 18.93
CA VAL A 80 1.40 11.93 17.62
C VAL A 80 0.38 11.73 16.48
N SER A 81 -0.63 10.87 16.65
CA SER A 81 -1.70 10.68 15.66
C SER A 81 -2.48 11.98 15.41
N LEU A 82 -2.84 12.70 16.48
CA LEU A 82 -3.51 13.99 16.42
C LEU A 82 -2.67 15.02 15.66
N LEU A 83 -1.38 15.14 15.97
CA LEU A 83 -0.48 16.12 15.33
C LEU A 83 -0.27 15.82 13.84
N THR A 84 -0.21 14.53 13.48
CA THR A 84 0.05 14.08 12.11
C THR A 84 -1.22 13.82 11.28
N ARG A 85 -2.42 14.04 11.85
CA ARG A 85 -3.71 13.71 11.20
C ARG A 85 -3.90 14.27 9.79
N SER A 86 -3.34 15.45 9.52
CA SER A 86 -3.46 16.14 8.22
C SER A 86 -2.52 15.56 7.16
N LYS A 87 -1.57 14.69 7.56
CA LYS A 87 -0.49 14.14 6.73
C LYS A 87 0.49 15.19 6.18
N GLN A 88 0.29 16.47 6.50
CA GLN A 88 1.21 17.57 6.18
C GLN A 88 2.32 17.69 7.23
N ILE A 89 1.95 17.45 8.49
CA ILE A 89 2.89 17.29 9.59
C ILE A 89 3.25 15.79 9.64
N THR A 90 4.52 15.50 9.39
CA THR A 90 5.13 14.17 9.39
C THR A 90 6.09 14.01 10.56
N TYR A 91 6.68 12.83 10.70
CA TYR A 91 7.71 12.52 11.70
C TYR A 91 8.89 13.51 11.64
N GLU A 92 9.46 13.76 10.46
CA GLU A 92 10.56 14.73 10.29
C GLU A 92 10.08 16.17 10.51
N ASN A 93 8.89 16.51 10.02
CA ASN A 93 8.33 17.83 10.20
C ASN A 93 8.09 18.16 11.69
N LEU A 94 7.68 17.17 12.48
CA LEU A 94 7.58 17.28 13.94
C LEU A 94 8.97 17.37 14.57
N ARG A 95 9.94 16.57 14.12
CA ARG A 95 11.30 16.58 14.67
C ARG A 95 11.98 17.94 14.51
N LEU A 96 11.72 18.64 13.40
CA LEU A 96 12.20 20.00 13.15
C LEU A 96 11.52 21.04 14.06
N ARG A 97 10.30 20.80 14.54
CA ARG A 97 9.56 21.72 15.43
C ARG A 97 9.89 21.46 16.89
N ASP A 98 9.97 20.20 17.26
CA ASP A 98 10.26 19.74 18.61
C ASP A 98 10.94 18.36 18.56
N ALA A 99 12.28 18.39 18.57
CA ALA A 99 13.08 17.18 18.51
C ALA A 99 12.94 16.32 19.77
N GLN A 100 12.62 16.92 20.93
CA GLN A 100 12.48 16.19 22.19
C GLN A 100 11.20 15.35 22.18
N VAL A 101 10.07 15.95 21.77
CA VAL A 101 8.78 15.23 21.66
C VAL A 101 8.90 14.02 20.71
N VAL A 102 9.59 14.18 19.58
CA VAL A 102 9.77 13.06 18.65
C VAL A 102 10.70 11.98 19.23
N ARG A 103 11.79 12.35 19.90
CA ARG A 103 12.65 11.37 20.57
C ARG A 103 11.88 10.57 21.63
N ASP A 104 11.13 11.25 22.49
CA ASP A 104 10.37 10.60 23.57
C ASP A 104 9.27 9.69 23.00
N ALA A 105 8.58 10.14 21.95
CA ALA A 105 7.58 9.33 21.27
C ALA A 105 8.19 8.10 20.57
N THR A 106 9.37 8.24 19.95
CA THR A 106 10.09 7.13 19.31
C THR A 106 10.55 6.11 20.33
N GLU A 107 11.19 6.55 21.42
CA GLU A 107 11.63 5.66 22.49
C GLU A 107 10.44 4.93 23.13
N TRP A 108 9.36 5.66 23.43
CA TRP A 108 8.11 5.08 23.93
C TRP A 108 7.58 4.01 22.98
N TRP A 109 7.45 4.32 21.68
CA TRP A 109 6.90 3.41 20.69
C TRP A 109 7.78 2.15 20.55
N ASN A 110 9.10 2.31 20.42
CA ASN A 110 10.03 1.18 20.30
C ASN A 110 10.01 0.29 21.55
N ARG A 111 9.92 0.87 22.76
CA ARG A 111 9.78 0.09 24.01
C ARG A 111 8.46 -0.65 24.09
N ASP A 112 7.36 -0.03 23.66
CA ASP A 112 6.06 -0.69 23.59
C ASP A 112 6.07 -1.85 22.60
N GLN A 113 6.67 -1.67 21.42
CA GLN A 113 6.86 -2.74 20.45
C GLN A 113 7.76 -3.86 21.01
N ALA A 114 8.87 -3.54 21.68
CA ALA A 114 9.72 -4.53 22.33
C ALA A 114 8.93 -5.37 23.34
N LYS A 115 8.09 -4.72 24.15
CA LYS A 115 7.23 -5.39 25.14
C LYS A 115 6.22 -6.32 24.46
N GLN A 116 5.53 -5.87 23.41
CA GLN A 116 4.58 -6.69 22.65
C GLN A 116 5.25 -7.93 22.03
N LEU A 117 6.52 -7.79 21.61
CA LEU A 117 7.30 -8.85 20.99
C LEU A 117 8.04 -9.75 21.99
N GLY A 118 8.02 -9.42 23.29
CA GLY A 118 8.77 -10.12 24.33
C GLY A 118 10.29 -9.96 24.22
N ILE A 119 10.77 -8.86 23.63
CA ILE A 119 12.21 -8.58 23.47
C ILE A 119 12.73 -7.86 24.72
N ALA A 120 13.75 -8.43 25.37
CA ALA A 120 14.43 -7.78 26.47
C ALA A 120 15.18 -6.52 25.98
N THR A 121 14.92 -5.38 26.61
CA THR A 121 15.54 -4.08 26.25
C THR A 121 16.74 -3.71 27.11
N GLY A 122 17.15 -4.56 28.06
CA GLY A 122 18.27 -4.31 28.98
C GLY A 122 19.62 -4.12 28.27
N GLY A 123 19.81 -4.76 27.11
CA GLY A 123 20.99 -4.58 26.26
C GLY A 123 20.94 -3.36 25.33
N ARG A 124 19.87 -2.53 25.40
CA ARG A 124 19.63 -1.37 24.53
C ARG A 124 19.97 -1.65 23.05
N PRO A 125 19.19 -2.52 22.37
CA PRO A 125 19.46 -2.82 20.97
C PRO A 125 19.43 -1.55 20.12
N ALA A 126 20.26 -1.48 19.08
CA ALA A 126 20.48 -0.25 18.31
C ALA A 126 19.20 0.39 17.73
N TRP A 127 18.18 -0.40 17.44
CA TRP A 127 16.90 0.09 16.92
C TRP A 127 16.01 0.77 17.96
N LEU A 128 16.31 0.65 19.27
CA LEU A 128 15.47 1.19 20.34
C LEU A 128 15.35 2.73 20.28
N ASP A 129 16.42 3.39 19.84
CA ASP A 129 16.48 4.85 19.68
C ASP A 129 16.40 5.27 18.21
N ALA A 130 16.25 4.31 17.29
CA ALA A 130 16.17 4.55 15.86
C ALA A 130 14.72 4.87 15.43
N PRO A 131 14.53 5.53 14.27
CA PRO A 131 13.20 5.75 13.73
C PRO A 131 12.38 4.45 13.61
N PRO A 132 11.04 4.52 13.82
CA PRO A 132 10.15 3.35 13.88
C PRO A 132 10.29 2.35 12.73
N MET A 133 10.67 2.80 11.54
CA MET A 133 10.85 1.94 10.38
C MET A 133 11.87 0.83 10.59
N PHE A 134 12.86 1.02 11.47
CA PHE A 134 13.93 0.06 11.73
C PHE A 134 13.63 -0.92 12.86
N ALA A 135 12.51 -0.74 13.58
CA ALA A 135 12.14 -1.67 14.64
C ALA A 135 11.66 -3.01 14.06
N PRO A 136 12.00 -4.14 14.69
CA PRO A 136 11.56 -5.45 14.22
C PRO A 136 10.04 -5.61 14.38
N PHE A 137 9.51 -6.62 13.68
CA PHE A 137 8.13 -7.08 13.80
C PHE A 137 8.10 -8.60 13.91
N ARG A 138 7.06 -9.14 14.53
CA ARG A 138 6.81 -10.57 14.57
C ARG A 138 5.37 -10.86 14.23
N LEU A 139 5.18 -11.83 13.34
CA LEU A 139 3.87 -12.36 13.00
C LEU A 139 3.96 -13.89 13.13
N ARG A 140 3.17 -14.46 14.04
CA ARG A 140 3.31 -15.87 14.46
C ARG A 140 4.77 -16.23 14.79
N GLY A 141 5.35 -17.23 14.12
CA GLY A 141 6.74 -17.64 14.25
C GLY A 141 7.73 -16.81 13.43
N MET A 142 7.26 -15.96 12.51
CA MET A 142 8.10 -15.21 11.58
C MET A 142 8.60 -13.90 12.22
N TRP A 143 9.92 -13.73 12.22
CA TRP A 143 10.59 -12.48 12.58
C TRP A 143 10.95 -11.67 11.34
N VAL A 144 10.55 -10.41 11.33
CA VAL A 144 10.86 -9.43 10.28
C VAL A 144 11.82 -8.40 10.87
N PRO A 145 12.99 -8.15 10.25
CA PRO A 145 14.05 -7.34 10.88
C PRO A 145 13.73 -5.84 10.93
N ASN A 146 12.79 -5.36 10.12
CA ASN A 146 12.33 -3.97 10.10
C ASN A 146 10.90 -3.86 9.52
N ARG A 147 10.32 -2.66 9.48
CA ARG A 147 8.91 -2.43 9.07
C ARG A 147 8.72 -2.11 7.59
N VAL A 148 9.79 -2.15 6.79
CA VAL A 148 9.76 -1.79 5.37
C VAL A 148 9.47 -3.01 4.53
N VAL A 149 8.45 -2.91 3.67
CA VAL A 149 7.98 -3.99 2.82
C VAL A 149 8.10 -3.61 1.35
N VAL A 150 8.56 -4.54 0.52
CA VAL A 150 8.45 -4.45 -0.94
C VAL A 150 7.08 -4.98 -1.31
N SER A 151 6.21 -4.12 -1.87
CA SER A 151 4.88 -4.52 -2.33
C SER A 151 4.97 -5.51 -3.49
N PRO A 152 3.99 -6.42 -3.65
CA PRO A 152 3.88 -7.24 -4.85
C PRO A 152 3.68 -6.34 -6.07
N MET A 153 4.48 -6.56 -7.11
CA MET A 153 4.49 -5.76 -8.35
C MET A 153 4.67 -6.70 -9.54
N ALA A 154 3.63 -6.87 -10.35
CA ALA A 154 3.72 -7.69 -11.56
C ALA A 154 4.88 -7.24 -12.46
N GLN A 155 5.76 -8.18 -12.80
CA GLN A 155 6.92 -7.96 -13.65
C GLN A 155 6.64 -8.31 -15.12
N TYR A 156 5.61 -9.12 -15.36
CA TYR A 156 5.20 -9.58 -16.69
C TYR A 156 6.35 -10.21 -17.50
N SER A 157 7.28 -10.87 -16.81
CA SER A 157 8.54 -11.36 -17.38
C SER A 157 8.66 -12.89 -17.33
N ALA A 158 7.62 -13.59 -16.86
CA ALA A 158 7.61 -15.04 -16.80
C ALA A 158 7.35 -15.64 -18.19
N VAL A 159 7.79 -16.88 -18.41
CA VAL A 159 7.46 -17.66 -19.62
C VAL A 159 6.67 -18.87 -19.17
N ASP A 160 5.43 -19.02 -19.67
CA ASP A 160 4.49 -20.07 -19.25
C ASP A 160 4.34 -20.18 -17.72
N GLY A 161 4.35 -19.03 -17.04
CA GLY A 161 4.27 -18.92 -15.59
C GLY A 161 5.57 -19.23 -14.84
N VAL A 162 6.64 -19.66 -15.52
CA VAL A 162 7.92 -19.98 -14.88
C VAL A 162 8.72 -18.68 -14.64
N PRO A 163 9.04 -18.33 -13.38
CA PRO A 163 9.95 -17.22 -13.10
C PRO A 163 11.37 -17.58 -13.55
N ASN A 164 12.13 -16.56 -13.95
CA ASN A 164 13.47 -16.69 -14.53
C ASN A 164 14.48 -15.73 -13.86
N ASP A 165 15.64 -15.54 -14.45
CA ASP A 165 16.71 -14.71 -13.89
C ASP A 165 16.32 -13.25 -13.68
N TRP A 166 15.36 -12.71 -14.45
CA TRP A 166 14.79 -11.38 -14.15
C TRP A 166 14.25 -11.34 -12.72
N HIS A 167 13.50 -12.36 -12.32
CA HIS A 167 12.83 -12.43 -11.03
C HIS A 167 13.85 -12.67 -9.91
N LEU A 168 14.85 -13.52 -10.14
CA LEU A 168 15.95 -13.72 -9.19
C LEU A 168 16.68 -12.41 -8.90
N VAL A 169 17.12 -11.71 -9.95
CA VAL A 169 17.80 -10.41 -9.80
C VAL A 169 16.86 -9.39 -9.18
N HIS A 170 15.58 -9.39 -9.58
CA HIS A 170 14.60 -8.45 -9.08
C HIS A 170 14.42 -8.59 -7.56
N TYR A 171 13.98 -9.75 -7.08
CA TYR A 171 13.67 -9.95 -5.66
C TYR A 171 14.95 -10.00 -4.81
N GLY A 172 16.01 -10.62 -5.33
CA GLY A 172 17.31 -10.68 -4.66
C GLY A 172 17.88 -9.29 -4.39
N SER A 173 17.80 -8.37 -5.35
CA SER A 173 18.31 -7.00 -5.16
C SER A 173 17.56 -6.21 -4.07
N ARG A 174 16.24 -6.37 -3.95
CA ARG A 174 15.46 -5.66 -2.91
C ARG A 174 15.67 -6.28 -1.52
N ALA A 175 15.86 -7.59 -1.45
CA ALA A 175 16.25 -8.25 -0.21
C ALA A 175 17.64 -7.79 0.26
N LEU A 176 18.62 -7.74 -0.65
CA LEU A 176 19.95 -7.16 -0.38
C LEU A 176 19.87 -5.68 0.00
N GLY A 177 18.89 -4.96 -0.54
CA GLY A 177 18.58 -3.56 -0.26
C GLY A 177 17.96 -3.28 1.11
N GLY A 178 17.91 -4.27 2.01
CA GLY A 178 17.60 -4.09 3.42
C GLY A 178 16.11 -4.06 3.77
N ALA A 179 15.20 -4.32 2.82
CA ALA A 179 13.78 -4.46 3.16
C ALA A 179 13.56 -5.64 4.12
N GLY A 180 12.67 -5.48 5.09
CA GLY A 180 12.39 -6.54 6.06
C GLY A 180 11.57 -7.69 5.49
N LEU A 181 10.65 -7.38 4.58
CA LEU A 181 9.78 -8.36 3.93
C LEU A 181 9.66 -8.03 2.44
N VAL A 182 9.84 -9.03 1.59
CA VAL A 182 9.75 -8.91 0.13
C VAL A 182 8.59 -9.76 -0.36
N PHE A 183 7.58 -9.14 -0.94
CA PHE A 183 6.52 -9.87 -1.63
C PHE A 183 6.95 -10.14 -3.06
N VAL A 184 6.80 -11.39 -3.51
CA VAL A 184 6.78 -11.63 -4.95
C VAL A 184 5.45 -11.17 -5.54
N GLU A 185 5.46 -10.87 -6.83
CA GLU A 185 4.26 -10.46 -7.56
C GLU A 185 3.12 -11.47 -7.46
N MET A 186 1.91 -11.02 -7.79
CA MET A 186 0.75 -11.90 -7.84
C MET A 186 1.05 -13.10 -8.73
N THR A 187 1.19 -14.25 -8.09
CA THR A 187 1.54 -15.51 -8.72
C THR A 187 0.26 -16.31 -8.92
N CYS A 188 -0.03 -16.62 -10.17
CA CYS A 188 -1.33 -17.10 -10.58
C CYS A 188 -1.49 -18.58 -10.25
N VAL A 189 -2.63 -18.97 -9.69
CA VAL A 189 -2.87 -20.35 -9.21
C VAL A 189 -3.17 -21.35 -10.32
N SER A 190 -3.43 -20.84 -11.53
CA SER A 190 -3.72 -21.62 -12.73
C SER A 190 -3.39 -20.83 -14.00
N PRO A 191 -3.23 -21.50 -15.17
CA PRO A 191 -2.97 -20.83 -16.44
C PRO A 191 -4.04 -19.78 -16.81
N GLU A 192 -5.32 -20.10 -16.58
CA GLU A 192 -6.46 -19.22 -16.86
C GLU A 192 -6.61 -18.10 -15.80
N GLY A 193 -6.04 -18.31 -14.61
CA GLY A 193 -5.97 -17.31 -13.55
C GLY A 193 -4.99 -16.17 -13.79
N ARG A 194 -4.24 -16.19 -14.90
CA ARG A 194 -3.27 -15.15 -15.23
C ARG A 194 -3.90 -13.82 -15.64
N ILE A 195 -3.19 -12.72 -15.35
CA ILE A 195 -3.53 -11.39 -15.90
C ILE A 195 -3.10 -11.36 -17.37
N THR A 196 -1.83 -11.67 -17.62
CA THR A 196 -1.20 -11.60 -18.93
C THR A 196 -0.36 -12.86 -19.19
N PRO A 197 0.08 -13.11 -20.45
CA PRO A 197 0.98 -14.22 -20.74
C PRO A 197 2.28 -14.20 -19.93
N GLY A 198 2.77 -13.01 -19.56
CA GLY A 198 4.01 -12.81 -18.81
C GLY A 198 3.88 -12.95 -17.28
N CYS A 199 2.69 -13.25 -16.75
CA CYS A 199 2.49 -13.45 -15.31
C CYS A 199 3.16 -14.73 -14.81
N THR A 200 3.72 -14.68 -13.61
CA THR A 200 4.18 -15.87 -12.89
C THR A 200 3.02 -16.78 -12.49
N GLY A 201 3.33 -18.07 -12.32
CA GLY A 201 2.40 -19.13 -11.98
C GLY A 201 2.91 -20.04 -10.88
N LEU A 202 2.00 -20.71 -10.16
CA LEU A 202 2.36 -21.73 -9.17
C LEU A 202 1.38 -22.92 -9.16
N TRP A 203 1.15 -23.50 -10.34
CA TRP A 203 0.27 -24.66 -10.51
C TRP A 203 1.03 -25.98 -10.72
N ASN A 204 2.35 -25.96 -10.84
CA ASN A 204 3.17 -27.16 -11.06
C ASN A 204 4.54 -27.11 -10.36
N ASP A 205 5.21 -28.26 -10.29
CA ASP A 205 6.49 -28.41 -9.59
C ASP A 205 7.65 -27.64 -10.26
N GLY A 206 7.65 -27.47 -11.58
CA GLY A 206 8.70 -26.71 -12.28
C GLY A 206 8.70 -25.23 -11.88
N GLN A 207 7.51 -24.63 -11.74
CA GLN A 207 7.35 -23.29 -11.21
C GLN A 207 7.78 -23.19 -9.75
N ALA A 208 7.39 -24.17 -8.92
CA ALA A 208 7.77 -24.21 -7.51
C ALA A 208 9.30 -24.30 -7.34
N GLN A 209 9.99 -25.10 -8.17
CA GLN A 209 11.44 -25.22 -8.15
C GLN A 209 12.13 -23.90 -8.57
N ALA A 210 11.60 -23.21 -9.58
CA ALA A 210 12.13 -21.92 -10.00
C ALA A 210 11.98 -20.84 -8.91
N PHE A 211 10.85 -20.85 -8.18
CA PHE A 211 10.65 -19.98 -7.03
C PHE A 211 11.52 -20.36 -5.82
N ALA A 212 11.77 -21.66 -5.59
CA ALA A 212 12.66 -22.13 -4.52
C ALA A 212 14.07 -21.52 -4.66
N ARG A 213 14.62 -21.45 -5.89
CA ARG A 213 15.90 -20.77 -6.17
C ARG A 213 15.91 -19.31 -5.72
N ILE A 214 14.79 -18.60 -5.81
CA ILE A 214 14.67 -17.20 -5.40
C ILE A 214 14.64 -17.11 -3.87
N ALA A 215 13.82 -17.95 -3.22
CA ALA A 215 13.73 -18.00 -1.76
C ALA A 215 15.09 -18.39 -1.13
N ASP A 216 15.76 -19.41 -1.65
CA ASP A 216 17.08 -19.86 -1.22
C ASP A 216 18.11 -18.74 -1.30
N PHE A 217 18.12 -17.96 -2.40
CA PHE A 217 19.01 -16.82 -2.53
C PHE A 217 18.76 -15.77 -1.43
N VAL A 218 17.49 -15.41 -1.20
CA VAL A 218 17.12 -14.41 -0.19
C VAL A 218 17.53 -14.87 1.21
N HIS A 219 17.25 -16.12 1.57
CA HIS A 219 17.56 -16.68 2.89
C HIS A 219 19.05 -16.87 3.11
N ALA A 220 19.82 -17.25 2.09
CA ALA A 220 21.25 -17.48 2.21
C ALA A 220 22.06 -16.17 2.33
N ASN A 221 21.55 -15.06 1.79
CA ASN A 221 22.33 -13.82 1.63
C ASN A 221 21.81 -12.63 2.43
N THR A 222 20.63 -12.73 3.06
CA THR A 222 19.97 -11.57 3.70
C THR A 222 19.21 -11.98 4.96
N GLN A 223 18.78 -10.98 5.74
CA GLN A 223 17.84 -11.16 6.85
C GLN A 223 16.37 -10.96 6.43
N ALA A 224 16.12 -10.62 5.17
CA ALA A 224 14.79 -10.37 4.67
C ALA A 224 13.93 -11.65 4.70
N LYS A 225 12.64 -11.46 4.91
CA LYS A 225 11.62 -12.50 4.72
C LYS A 225 11.01 -12.40 3.33
N ILE A 226 10.52 -13.51 2.80
CA ILE A 226 9.90 -13.54 1.47
C ILE A 226 8.46 -14.07 1.54
N CYS A 227 7.53 -13.34 0.91
CA CYS A 227 6.11 -13.64 0.89
C CYS A 227 5.64 -14.01 -0.52
N MET A 228 4.84 -15.07 -0.63
CA MET A 228 4.18 -15.47 -1.86
C MET A 228 2.77 -14.87 -1.88
N GLN A 229 2.52 -13.92 -2.79
CA GLN A 229 1.16 -13.50 -3.06
C GLN A 229 0.57 -14.40 -4.15
N ILE A 230 -0.45 -15.19 -3.83
CA ILE A 230 -1.18 -16.00 -4.81
C ILE A 230 -2.53 -15.37 -5.17
N GLY A 231 -2.94 -15.50 -6.44
CA GLY A 231 -4.16 -14.87 -6.93
C GLY A 231 -4.71 -15.47 -8.22
N HIS A 232 -5.89 -14.99 -8.60
CA HIS A 232 -6.57 -15.34 -9.83
C HIS A 232 -7.19 -14.07 -10.43
N ALA A 233 -6.85 -13.71 -11.66
CA ALA A 233 -7.20 -12.44 -12.27
C ALA A 233 -8.71 -12.26 -12.53
N GLY A 234 -9.45 -13.37 -12.64
CA GLY A 234 -10.90 -13.34 -12.84
C GLY A 234 -11.28 -12.57 -14.10
N ARG A 235 -12.25 -11.66 -14.01
CA ARG A 235 -12.70 -10.83 -15.15
C ARG A 235 -11.66 -9.87 -15.74
N LYS A 236 -10.51 -9.70 -15.06
CA LYS A 236 -9.39 -8.86 -15.51
C LYS A 236 -8.23 -9.67 -16.09
N GLY A 237 -8.41 -10.98 -16.25
CA GLY A 237 -7.44 -11.86 -16.90
C GLY A 237 -7.39 -11.71 -18.41
N SER A 238 -6.46 -12.43 -19.04
CA SER A 238 -6.34 -12.49 -20.50
C SER A 238 -6.15 -11.12 -21.16
N THR A 239 -5.20 -10.34 -20.66
CA THR A 239 -4.85 -9.02 -21.16
C THR A 239 -3.40 -8.93 -21.62
N GLN A 240 -3.10 -7.87 -22.38
CA GLN A 240 -1.74 -7.53 -22.83
C GLN A 240 -0.81 -7.23 -21.65
N VAL A 241 0.51 -7.33 -21.88
CA VAL A 241 1.49 -6.95 -20.86
C VAL A 241 1.48 -5.44 -20.61
N GLY A 242 1.83 -5.01 -19.41
CA GLY A 242 1.50 -3.67 -18.92
C GLY A 242 2.06 -2.48 -19.71
N TRP A 243 3.14 -2.66 -20.48
CA TRP A 243 3.75 -1.61 -21.33
C TRP A 243 3.23 -1.60 -22.76
N GLU A 244 2.41 -2.58 -23.16
CA GLU A 244 1.65 -2.52 -24.41
C GLU A 244 0.40 -1.69 -24.13
N GLN A 245 -0.79 -2.30 -24.11
CA GLN A 245 -2.02 -1.61 -23.76
C GLN A 245 -2.63 -2.24 -22.50
N ALA A 246 -2.35 -1.63 -21.35
CA ALA A 246 -2.82 -2.12 -20.05
C ALA A 246 -4.35 -2.28 -20.00
N ASP A 247 -4.82 -3.39 -19.44
CA ASP A 247 -6.22 -3.82 -19.37
C ASP A 247 -6.90 -4.14 -20.71
N TRP A 248 -6.19 -4.16 -21.85
CA TRP A 248 -6.77 -4.55 -23.13
C TRP A 248 -6.62 -6.04 -23.40
N PRO A 249 -7.57 -6.67 -24.13
CA PRO A 249 -7.45 -8.06 -24.54
C PRO A 249 -6.14 -8.31 -25.28
N ILE A 250 -5.65 -9.55 -25.17
CA ILE A 250 -4.47 -9.99 -25.92
C ILE A 250 -4.69 -9.75 -27.41
N ASP A 251 -3.73 -9.07 -28.04
CA ASP A 251 -3.68 -8.88 -29.48
C ASP A 251 -3.29 -10.21 -30.15
N GLU A 252 -4.07 -10.67 -31.14
CA GLU A 252 -3.79 -11.93 -31.85
C GLU A 252 -2.43 -11.92 -32.56
N SER A 253 -1.90 -10.74 -32.91
CA SER A 253 -0.57 -10.58 -33.49
C SER A 253 0.58 -10.85 -32.52
N SER A 254 0.32 -10.90 -31.21
CA SER A 254 1.32 -11.20 -30.16
C SER A 254 1.75 -12.68 -30.11
N GLY A 255 1.09 -13.56 -30.86
CA GLY A 255 1.29 -15.00 -30.81
C GLY A 255 0.59 -15.71 -29.64
N TYR A 256 -0.07 -14.95 -28.75
CA TYR A 256 -0.94 -15.49 -27.71
C TYR A 256 -2.41 -15.37 -28.10
N ARG A 257 -3.23 -16.27 -27.54
CA ARG A 257 -4.69 -16.20 -27.68
C ARG A 257 -5.31 -15.87 -26.33
N ASN A 258 -6.44 -15.19 -26.40
CA ASN A 258 -7.29 -14.99 -25.24
C ASN A 258 -7.79 -16.34 -24.69
N TRP A 259 -7.90 -16.45 -23.37
CA TRP A 259 -8.43 -17.64 -22.67
C TRP A 259 -9.74 -17.34 -21.94
N PRO A 260 -10.55 -18.37 -21.63
CA PRO A 260 -11.82 -18.20 -20.90
C PRO A 260 -11.61 -17.57 -19.53
N LEU A 261 -12.48 -16.62 -19.18
CA LEU A 261 -12.46 -15.93 -17.89
C LEU A 261 -13.59 -16.39 -16.98
N LEU A 262 -13.33 -16.37 -15.67
CA LEU A 262 -14.29 -16.66 -14.61
C LEU A 262 -14.51 -15.44 -13.71
N SER A 263 -15.74 -15.27 -13.24
CA SER A 263 -16.13 -14.16 -12.38
C SER A 263 -17.42 -14.52 -11.61
N PRO A 264 -17.75 -13.84 -10.49
CA PRO A 264 -19.06 -14.01 -9.85
C PRO A 264 -20.25 -13.71 -10.75
N SER A 265 -20.11 -12.82 -11.73
CA SER A 265 -21.18 -12.42 -12.66
C SER A 265 -20.62 -12.14 -14.05
N PRO A 266 -21.43 -12.26 -15.12
CA PRO A 266 -20.99 -12.13 -16.51
C PRO A 266 -20.88 -10.65 -16.93
N LEU A 267 -20.01 -9.91 -16.23
CA LEU A 267 -19.76 -8.49 -16.45
C LEU A 267 -18.31 -8.29 -16.92
N PRO A 268 -18.06 -7.81 -18.16
CA PRO A 268 -16.70 -7.54 -18.62
C PRO A 268 -16.06 -6.42 -17.78
N TYR A 269 -14.74 -6.33 -17.78
CA TYR A 269 -14.05 -5.21 -17.10
C TYR A 269 -14.34 -3.87 -17.80
N ARG A 270 -14.28 -3.82 -19.13
CA ARG A 270 -14.76 -2.71 -19.97
C ARG A 270 -15.77 -3.25 -20.98
N ASP A 271 -16.95 -2.65 -20.99
CA ASP A 271 -18.01 -3.01 -21.93
C ASP A 271 -17.58 -2.78 -23.39
N GLY A 272 -17.91 -3.72 -24.28
CA GLY A 272 -17.52 -3.71 -25.69
C GLY A 272 -16.02 -3.86 -25.98
N VAL A 273 -15.15 -3.96 -24.95
CA VAL A 273 -13.69 -4.07 -25.12
C VAL A 273 -13.16 -5.38 -24.56
N ASN A 274 -13.45 -5.70 -23.29
CA ASN A 274 -12.95 -6.92 -22.66
C ASN A 274 -13.92 -8.09 -22.86
N GLN A 275 -13.38 -9.31 -22.77
CA GLN A 275 -14.20 -10.53 -22.79
C GLN A 275 -15.20 -10.53 -21.64
N VAL A 276 -16.42 -11.00 -21.92
CA VAL A 276 -17.42 -11.26 -20.88
C VAL A 276 -17.01 -12.55 -20.15
N PRO A 277 -16.74 -12.50 -18.84
CA PRO A 277 -16.40 -13.71 -18.09
C PRO A 277 -17.62 -14.61 -17.98
N ARG A 278 -17.39 -15.92 -17.87
CA ARG A 278 -18.45 -16.84 -17.50
C ARG A 278 -18.75 -16.69 -16.01
N GLU A 279 -20.03 -16.68 -15.68
CA GLU A 279 -20.48 -16.75 -14.29
C GLU A 279 -20.05 -18.10 -13.66
N MET A 280 -19.39 -18.04 -12.51
CA MET A 280 -18.94 -19.24 -11.82
C MET A 280 -20.11 -20.07 -11.27
N SER A 281 -20.05 -21.37 -11.51
CA SER A 281 -20.84 -22.38 -10.81
C SER A 281 -20.18 -22.75 -9.47
N ARG A 282 -20.86 -23.59 -8.69
CA ARG A 282 -20.28 -24.19 -7.48
C ARG A 282 -19.05 -25.05 -7.80
N GLU A 283 -19.09 -25.83 -8.87
CA GLU A 283 -17.96 -26.66 -9.32
C GLU A 283 -16.74 -25.79 -9.69
N ASP A 284 -16.96 -24.65 -10.34
CA ASP A 284 -15.86 -23.71 -10.63
C ASP A 284 -15.25 -23.14 -9.35
N MET A 285 -16.07 -22.83 -8.34
CA MET A 285 -15.60 -22.35 -7.05
C MET A 285 -14.77 -23.42 -6.34
N ASP A 286 -15.23 -24.67 -6.33
CA ASP A 286 -14.50 -25.80 -5.73
C ASP A 286 -13.16 -26.04 -6.44
N LYS A 287 -13.14 -26.02 -7.79
CA LYS A 287 -11.90 -26.11 -8.56
C LYS A 287 -10.90 -24.99 -8.24
N VAL A 288 -11.37 -23.75 -8.16
CA VAL A 288 -10.49 -22.62 -7.80
C VAL A 288 -9.94 -22.78 -6.37
N ILE A 289 -10.75 -23.27 -5.42
CA ILE A 289 -10.28 -23.57 -4.06
C ILE A 289 -9.13 -24.60 -4.11
N GLU A 290 -9.28 -25.68 -4.88
CA GLU A 290 -8.24 -26.69 -5.07
C GLU A 290 -6.95 -26.11 -5.67
N GLU A 291 -7.05 -25.24 -6.67
CA GLU A 291 -5.92 -24.55 -7.30
C GLU A 291 -5.16 -23.66 -6.30
N PHE A 292 -5.88 -22.91 -5.48
CA PHE A 292 -5.29 -22.09 -4.41
C PHE A 292 -4.62 -22.95 -3.33
N CYS A 293 -5.27 -24.03 -2.88
CA CYS A 293 -4.69 -24.97 -1.91
C CYS A 293 -3.41 -25.61 -2.45
N ARG A 294 -3.41 -26.07 -3.71
CA ARG A 294 -2.22 -26.63 -4.37
C ARG A 294 -1.09 -25.60 -4.44
N SER A 295 -1.40 -24.37 -4.82
CA SER A 295 -0.41 -23.29 -4.90
C SER A 295 0.19 -22.98 -3.53
N ALA A 296 -0.60 -22.98 -2.46
CA ALA A 296 -0.12 -22.78 -1.10
C ALA A 296 0.83 -23.91 -0.64
N ILE A 297 0.51 -25.17 -0.95
CA ILE A 297 1.40 -26.31 -0.68
C ILE A 297 2.73 -26.17 -1.43
N LEU A 298 2.68 -25.75 -2.70
CA LEU A 298 3.87 -25.52 -3.51
C LEU A 298 4.70 -24.33 -2.99
N ALA A 299 4.05 -23.25 -2.54
CA ALA A 299 4.73 -22.10 -1.94
C ALA A 299 5.47 -22.50 -0.65
N ASP A 300 4.88 -23.36 0.17
CA ASP A 300 5.51 -23.84 1.40
C ASP A 300 6.73 -24.71 1.09
N ARG A 301 6.58 -25.64 0.15
CA ARG A 301 7.68 -26.48 -0.37
C ARG A 301 8.80 -25.65 -0.99
N ALA A 302 8.47 -24.53 -1.64
CA ALA A 302 9.44 -23.59 -2.20
C ALA A 302 10.12 -22.70 -1.15
N GLY A 303 9.81 -22.87 0.14
CA GLY A 303 10.51 -22.20 1.24
C GLY A 303 9.97 -20.83 1.63
N TYR A 304 8.81 -20.39 1.13
CA TYR A 304 8.30 -19.06 1.46
C TYR A 304 7.93 -18.92 2.94
N ASP A 305 8.24 -17.76 3.54
CA ASP A 305 8.04 -17.51 4.97
C ASP A 305 6.57 -17.15 5.28
N MET A 306 5.87 -16.57 4.31
CA MET A 306 4.51 -16.05 4.43
C MET A 306 3.74 -16.23 3.12
N LEU A 307 2.41 -16.38 3.25
CA LEU A 307 1.47 -16.43 2.14
C LEU A 307 0.51 -15.24 2.20
N GLU A 308 0.19 -14.65 1.06
CA GLU A 308 -0.88 -13.66 0.93
C GLU A 308 -1.89 -14.09 -0.13
N LEU A 309 -3.18 -14.01 0.19
CA LEU A 309 -4.23 -14.16 -0.81
C LEU A 309 -4.61 -12.81 -1.41
N HIS A 310 -4.58 -12.72 -2.74
CA HIS A 310 -4.96 -11.50 -3.43
C HIS A 310 -6.50 -11.37 -3.53
N MET A 311 -7.09 -10.55 -2.65
CA MET A 311 -8.54 -10.23 -2.60
C MET A 311 -8.82 -8.74 -2.92
N ALA A 312 -8.04 -8.15 -3.82
CA ALA A 312 -8.07 -6.73 -4.12
C ALA A 312 -8.02 -6.48 -5.63
N HIS A 313 -8.06 -5.21 -6.01
CA HIS A 313 -7.79 -4.71 -7.36
C HIS A 313 -8.72 -5.25 -8.47
N GLY A 314 -9.93 -5.68 -8.13
CA GLY A 314 -10.90 -6.19 -9.10
C GLY A 314 -10.59 -7.56 -9.68
N TYR A 315 -9.60 -8.28 -9.13
CA TYR A 315 -9.36 -9.68 -9.47
C TYR A 315 -10.47 -10.57 -8.91
N LEU A 316 -10.33 -11.90 -8.99
CA LEU A 316 -11.45 -12.81 -8.76
C LEU A 316 -12.13 -12.60 -7.40
N LEU A 317 -11.38 -12.66 -6.30
CA LEU A 317 -11.95 -12.57 -4.95
C LEU A 317 -12.45 -11.15 -4.64
N ALA A 318 -11.76 -10.11 -5.14
CA ALA A 318 -12.26 -8.75 -5.06
C ALA A 318 -13.58 -8.56 -5.82
N SER A 319 -13.73 -9.25 -6.96
CA SER A 319 -14.96 -9.21 -7.75
C SER A 319 -16.13 -9.81 -6.99
N PHE A 320 -15.91 -10.84 -6.15
CA PHE A 320 -16.96 -11.37 -5.27
C PHE A 320 -17.33 -10.37 -4.17
N LEU A 321 -16.32 -9.72 -3.59
CA LEU A 321 -16.50 -8.76 -2.51
C LEU A 321 -17.21 -7.48 -2.97
N SER A 322 -17.07 -7.02 -4.21
CA SER A 322 -17.72 -5.78 -4.64
C SER A 322 -19.18 -5.99 -5.09
N PRO A 323 -20.15 -5.20 -4.60
CA PRO A 323 -21.52 -5.22 -5.12
C PRO A 323 -21.64 -4.64 -6.54
N ILE A 324 -20.60 -3.96 -7.06
CA ILE A 324 -20.57 -3.48 -8.43
C ILE A 324 -20.43 -4.66 -9.40
N THR A 325 -19.58 -5.62 -9.05
CA THR A 325 -19.16 -6.72 -9.92
C THR A 325 -19.83 -8.06 -9.59
N ASN A 326 -20.32 -8.23 -8.37
CA ASN A 326 -21.11 -9.39 -7.96
C ASN A 326 -22.60 -9.07 -7.95
N ARG A 327 -23.30 -9.51 -9.00
CA ARG A 327 -24.75 -9.36 -9.20
C ARG A 327 -25.50 -10.68 -9.01
N ARG A 328 -24.86 -11.68 -8.39
CA ARG A 328 -25.50 -12.96 -8.11
C ARG A 328 -26.70 -12.79 -7.19
N THR A 329 -27.70 -13.64 -7.38
CA THR A 329 -28.92 -13.71 -6.57
C THR A 329 -28.96 -14.94 -5.67
N ASP A 330 -27.92 -15.78 -5.72
CA ASP A 330 -27.76 -16.96 -4.87
C ASP A 330 -27.04 -16.63 -3.55
N ALA A 331 -26.60 -17.67 -2.83
CA ALA A 331 -25.92 -17.53 -1.54
C ALA A 331 -24.56 -16.83 -1.57
N TYR A 332 -24.05 -16.47 -2.76
CA TYR A 332 -22.75 -15.82 -2.96
C TYR A 332 -22.87 -14.37 -3.45
N GLY A 333 -24.08 -13.80 -3.53
CA GLY A 333 -24.31 -12.40 -3.91
C GLY A 333 -25.33 -11.65 -3.04
N GLY A 334 -25.48 -10.36 -3.32
CA GLY A 334 -26.36 -9.45 -2.57
C GLY A 334 -25.70 -8.91 -1.28
N SER A 335 -26.06 -9.47 -0.13
CA SER A 335 -25.58 -9.00 1.18
C SER A 335 -24.05 -9.12 1.29
N LEU A 336 -23.44 -8.31 2.17
CA LEU A 336 -21.99 -8.42 2.44
C LEU A 336 -21.61 -9.83 2.90
N ALA A 337 -22.43 -10.44 3.78
CA ALA A 337 -22.22 -11.81 4.25
C ALA A 337 -22.17 -12.83 3.11
N ASN A 338 -23.07 -12.73 2.13
CA ASN A 338 -23.07 -13.61 0.96
C ASN A 338 -21.87 -13.34 0.04
N ARG A 339 -21.57 -12.06 -0.23
CA ARG A 339 -20.40 -11.67 -1.04
C ARG A 339 -19.07 -12.13 -0.45
N MET A 340 -18.96 -12.20 0.87
CA MET A 340 -17.79 -12.72 1.58
C MET A 340 -17.70 -14.25 1.61
N ARG A 341 -18.79 -14.96 1.34
CA ARG A 341 -18.87 -16.42 1.53
C ARG A 341 -17.78 -17.18 0.78
N PHE A 342 -17.65 -16.97 -0.53
CA PHE A 342 -16.63 -17.66 -1.32
C PHE A 342 -15.19 -17.24 -0.94
N PRO A 343 -14.85 -15.94 -0.79
CA PRO A 343 -13.55 -15.54 -0.26
C PRO A 343 -13.18 -16.16 1.09
N LEU A 344 -14.15 -16.33 2.01
CA LEU A 344 -13.94 -16.98 3.31
C LEU A 344 -13.73 -18.48 3.19
N GLU A 345 -14.59 -19.19 2.45
CA GLU A 345 -14.46 -20.64 2.18
C GLU A 345 -13.07 -20.95 1.60
N LEU A 346 -12.63 -20.15 0.63
CA LEU A 346 -11.30 -20.29 0.03
C LEU A 346 -10.18 -19.99 1.03
N PHE A 347 -10.29 -18.90 1.81
CA PHE A 347 -9.29 -18.58 2.83
C PHE A 347 -9.14 -19.72 3.84
N GLU A 348 -10.25 -20.26 4.35
CA GLU A 348 -10.26 -21.35 5.32
C GLU A 348 -9.62 -22.63 4.77
N ALA A 349 -9.95 -22.98 3.51
CA ALA A 349 -9.35 -24.13 2.84
C ALA A 349 -7.82 -23.97 2.68
N VAL A 350 -7.36 -22.80 2.24
CA VAL A 350 -5.92 -22.53 2.12
C VAL A 350 -5.24 -22.50 3.49
N ARG A 351 -5.87 -21.88 4.49
CA ARG A 351 -5.36 -21.80 5.86
C ARG A 351 -5.19 -23.20 6.48
N ALA A 352 -6.02 -24.16 6.10
CA ALA A 352 -5.94 -25.55 6.55
C ALA A 352 -4.71 -26.30 6.01
N VAL A 353 -4.23 -25.96 4.80
CA VAL A 353 -3.04 -26.60 4.20
C VAL A 353 -1.74 -25.81 4.44
N TRP A 354 -1.82 -24.51 4.72
CA TRP A 354 -0.64 -23.69 5.05
C TRP A 354 -0.17 -23.94 6.49
N PRO A 355 1.15 -24.06 6.78
CA PRO A 355 1.64 -24.35 8.13
C PRO A 355 1.18 -23.34 9.18
N ARG A 356 0.64 -23.82 10.31
CA ARG A 356 0.09 -22.97 11.39
C ARG A 356 1.09 -21.97 12.00
N ALA A 357 2.38 -22.26 11.95
CA ALA A 357 3.42 -21.37 12.47
C ALA A 357 3.77 -20.22 11.51
N LYS A 358 3.46 -20.36 10.22
CA LYS A 358 3.72 -19.36 9.19
C LYS A 358 2.54 -18.41 9.02
N PRO A 359 2.79 -17.10 8.89
CA PRO A 359 1.73 -16.13 8.69
C PRO A 359 0.98 -16.31 7.38
N MET A 360 -0.29 -15.90 7.38
CA MET A 360 -1.12 -15.76 6.19
C MET A 360 -1.86 -14.43 6.24
N SER A 361 -1.71 -13.62 5.20
CA SER A 361 -2.44 -12.35 5.03
C SER A 361 -3.45 -12.43 3.90
N VAL A 362 -4.29 -11.39 3.83
CA VAL A 362 -5.08 -11.07 2.64
C VAL A 362 -4.84 -9.63 2.25
N ARG A 363 -4.79 -9.37 0.94
CA ARG A 363 -4.83 -8.01 0.40
C ARG A 363 -6.24 -7.66 -0.03
N VAL A 364 -6.77 -6.54 0.47
CA VAL A 364 -8.15 -6.09 0.17
C VAL A 364 -8.19 -4.70 -0.45
N SER A 365 -9.19 -4.44 -1.29
CA SER A 365 -9.53 -3.09 -1.74
C SER A 365 -10.51 -2.48 -0.75
N ALA A 366 -10.09 -1.48 0.02
CA ALA A 366 -10.91 -0.91 1.08
C ALA A 366 -12.11 -0.09 0.58
N THR A 367 -12.07 0.33 -0.68
CA THR A 367 -13.20 0.95 -1.35
C THR A 367 -13.07 0.76 -2.86
N ASP A 368 -14.21 0.69 -3.55
CA ASP A 368 -14.24 0.67 -5.02
C ASP A 368 -14.08 2.06 -5.64
N TRP A 369 -14.20 3.14 -4.86
CA TRP A 369 -14.28 4.53 -5.35
C TRP A 369 -15.46 4.78 -6.31
N ILE A 370 -16.57 4.06 -6.10
CA ILE A 370 -17.80 4.15 -6.90
C ILE A 370 -18.99 4.20 -5.94
N PRO A 371 -19.98 5.10 -6.16
CA PRO A 371 -21.23 5.09 -5.40
C PRO A 371 -21.92 3.73 -5.45
N GLY A 372 -22.32 3.22 -4.28
CA GLY A 372 -22.90 1.88 -4.15
C GLY A 372 -21.90 0.72 -4.22
N GLY A 373 -20.60 1.01 -4.34
CA GLY A 373 -19.52 0.02 -4.23
C GLY A 373 -19.10 -0.26 -2.79
N ALA A 374 -18.05 -1.08 -2.63
CA ALA A 374 -17.47 -1.39 -1.34
C ALA A 374 -16.94 -0.14 -0.63
N THR A 375 -17.10 -0.12 0.69
CA THR A 375 -16.73 0.99 1.58
C THR A 375 -15.70 0.58 2.64
N GLY A 376 -15.09 1.57 3.30
CA GLY A 376 -14.18 1.31 4.43
C GLY A 376 -14.87 0.55 5.58
N ALA A 377 -16.16 0.78 5.81
CA ALA A 377 -16.94 0.05 6.80
C ALA A 377 -17.14 -1.43 6.42
N ASP A 378 -17.46 -1.72 5.15
CA ASP A 378 -17.53 -3.10 4.66
C ASP A 378 -16.18 -3.81 4.88
N THR A 379 -15.09 -3.10 4.63
CA THR A 379 -13.72 -3.63 4.77
C THR A 379 -13.37 -3.98 6.21
N VAL A 380 -13.88 -3.23 7.19
CA VAL A 380 -13.74 -3.57 8.61
C VAL A 380 -14.44 -4.89 8.93
N GLU A 381 -15.64 -5.12 8.40
CA GLU A 381 -16.34 -6.40 8.61
C GLU A 381 -15.62 -7.56 7.89
N VAL A 382 -15.12 -7.34 6.67
CA VAL A 382 -14.26 -8.30 5.97
C VAL A 382 -13.04 -8.64 6.81
N ALA A 383 -12.36 -7.64 7.37
CA ALA A 383 -11.19 -7.84 8.21
C ALA A 383 -11.50 -8.62 9.49
N ARG A 384 -12.65 -8.37 10.13
CA ARG A 384 -13.10 -9.14 11.30
C ARG A 384 -13.38 -10.60 10.95
N ALA A 385 -14.06 -10.85 9.84
CA ALA A 385 -14.34 -12.21 9.38
C ALA A 385 -13.04 -12.96 9.04
N MET A 386 -12.12 -12.32 8.31
CA MET A 386 -10.82 -12.90 7.97
C MET A 386 -9.96 -13.15 9.22
N LYS A 387 -9.94 -12.22 10.18
CA LYS A 387 -9.29 -12.42 11.48
C LYS A 387 -9.85 -13.66 12.20
N ALA A 388 -11.17 -13.81 12.24
CA ALA A 388 -11.83 -14.96 12.87
C ALA A 388 -11.48 -16.28 12.16
N ALA A 389 -11.31 -16.26 10.84
CA ALA A 389 -10.86 -17.41 10.05
C ALA A 389 -9.35 -17.72 10.20
N GLY A 390 -8.59 -16.89 10.91
CA GLY A 390 -7.17 -17.10 11.20
C GLY A 390 -6.19 -16.30 10.33
N CYS A 391 -6.66 -15.24 9.66
CA CYS A 391 -5.81 -14.25 9.02
C CYS A 391 -4.99 -13.46 10.05
N ASP A 392 -3.72 -13.23 9.73
CA ASP A 392 -2.77 -12.62 10.65
C ASP A 392 -2.58 -11.13 10.39
N LEU A 393 -2.76 -10.70 9.14
CA LEU A 393 -2.52 -9.32 8.69
C LEU A 393 -3.41 -8.98 7.49
N ILE A 394 -3.89 -7.74 7.43
CA ILE A 394 -4.60 -7.20 6.27
C ILE A 394 -3.70 -6.20 5.52
N ASP A 395 -3.38 -6.46 4.25
CA ASP A 395 -2.77 -5.49 3.33
C ASP A 395 -3.89 -4.62 2.73
N VAL A 396 -3.88 -3.32 3.08
CA VAL A 396 -5.00 -2.42 2.79
C VAL A 396 -4.70 -1.54 1.58
N SER A 397 -5.24 -1.94 0.44
CA SER A 397 -5.22 -1.19 -0.83
C SER A 397 -6.60 -0.57 -1.12
N THR A 398 -6.82 -0.05 -2.33
CA THR A 398 -8.12 0.48 -2.78
C THR A 398 -8.30 0.33 -4.29
N GLY A 399 -9.55 0.36 -4.74
CA GLY A 399 -9.93 0.56 -6.14
C GLY A 399 -9.52 -0.55 -7.10
N GLN A 400 -9.44 -0.16 -8.38
CA GLN A 400 -9.21 -1.00 -9.56
C GLN A 400 -10.24 -2.12 -9.79
N THR A 401 -11.34 -2.11 -9.03
CA THR A 401 -12.46 -3.03 -9.18
C THR A 401 -13.17 -2.85 -10.52
N ASP A 402 -13.34 -1.60 -10.93
CA ASP A 402 -14.07 -1.22 -12.13
C ASP A 402 -13.50 0.10 -12.70
N PRO A 403 -13.42 0.25 -14.04
CA PRO A 403 -12.83 1.44 -14.67
C PRO A 403 -13.61 2.73 -14.41
N ALA A 404 -14.87 2.66 -13.96
CA ALA A 404 -15.65 3.84 -13.58
C ALA A 404 -15.21 4.48 -12.24
N ALA A 405 -14.26 3.86 -11.52
CA ALA A 405 -13.73 4.34 -10.25
C ALA A 405 -13.15 5.75 -10.35
N LYS A 406 -13.45 6.60 -9.36
CA LYS A 406 -12.93 7.97 -9.25
C LYS A 406 -12.10 8.15 -7.97
N PRO A 407 -10.90 7.53 -7.90
CA PRO A 407 -10.05 7.61 -6.71
C PRO A 407 -9.60 9.04 -6.44
N VAL A 408 -9.63 9.42 -5.15
CA VAL A 408 -9.08 10.69 -4.69
C VAL A 408 -7.63 10.47 -4.26
N TYR A 409 -6.71 10.79 -5.17
CA TYR A 409 -5.27 10.66 -4.92
C TYR A 409 -4.74 11.77 -4.01
N GLY A 410 -3.68 11.43 -3.28
CA GLY A 410 -2.98 12.32 -2.36
C GLY A 410 -1.84 11.58 -1.66
N ARG A 411 -1.15 12.28 -0.76
CA ARG A 411 -0.08 11.67 0.04
C ARG A 411 -0.66 10.57 0.92
N MET A 412 -0.11 9.35 0.83
CA MET A 412 -0.54 8.22 1.65
C MET A 412 -2.07 8.05 1.66
N TYR A 413 -2.70 8.20 0.48
CA TYR A 413 -4.16 8.35 0.37
C TYR A 413 -4.93 7.16 0.94
N GLN A 414 -4.35 5.95 0.91
CA GLN A 414 -4.99 4.74 1.45
C GLN A 414 -4.75 4.53 2.95
N ALA A 415 -3.82 5.27 3.58
CA ALA A 415 -3.42 5.03 4.96
C ALA A 415 -4.56 5.17 5.99
N THR A 416 -5.58 5.96 5.67
CA THR A 416 -6.77 6.12 6.53
C THR A 416 -7.60 4.83 6.60
N PHE A 417 -7.61 4.03 5.54
CA PHE A 417 -8.29 2.73 5.55
C PHE A 417 -7.50 1.69 6.36
N SER A 418 -6.16 1.69 6.26
CA SER A 418 -5.31 0.87 7.12
C SER A 418 -5.53 1.20 8.60
N GLU A 419 -5.54 2.50 8.95
CA GLU A 419 -5.84 2.98 10.29
C GLU A 419 -7.22 2.52 10.78
N GLN A 420 -8.24 2.63 9.91
CA GLN A 420 -9.59 2.18 10.23
C GLN A 420 -9.63 0.68 10.55
N VAL A 421 -9.12 -0.16 9.64
CA VAL A 421 -9.10 -1.62 9.81
C VAL A 421 -8.33 -2.00 11.07
N ARG A 422 -7.14 -1.42 11.27
CA ARG A 422 -6.28 -1.72 12.42
C ARG A 422 -6.98 -1.45 13.74
N LEU A 423 -7.63 -0.29 13.87
CA LEU A 423 -8.23 0.16 15.12
C LEU A 423 -9.63 -0.44 15.36
N GLU A 424 -10.42 -0.69 14.31
CA GLU A 424 -11.81 -1.16 14.45
C GLU A 424 -11.97 -2.68 14.33
N ALA A 425 -11.10 -3.37 13.59
CA ALA A 425 -11.06 -4.84 13.53
C ALA A 425 -10.01 -5.44 14.49
N GLY A 426 -9.06 -4.63 14.97
CA GLY A 426 -8.04 -5.05 15.94
C GLY A 426 -7.12 -6.13 15.38
N ILE A 427 -6.74 -6.03 14.11
CA ILE A 427 -5.80 -6.93 13.41
C ILE A 427 -4.61 -6.12 12.92
N ALA A 428 -3.43 -6.76 12.81
CA ALA A 428 -2.27 -6.11 12.22
C ALA A 428 -2.58 -5.68 10.77
N THR A 429 -2.08 -4.51 10.38
CA THR A 429 -2.27 -4.02 9.01
C THR A 429 -0.98 -3.60 8.34
N MET A 430 -0.98 -3.71 7.02
CA MET A 430 0.03 -3.11 6.17
C MET A 430 -0.59 -1.96 5.37
N ALA A 431 0.06 -0.80 5.41
CA ALA A 431 -0.33 0.36 4.60
C ALA A 431 0.47 0.42 3.30
N VAL A 432 -0.22 0.72 2.20
CA VAL A 432 0.36 0.90 0.86
C VAL A 432 -0.27 2.13 0.18
N GLY A 433 0.32 2.63 -0.91
CA GLY A 433 -0.29 3.63 -1.79
C GLY A 433 0.25 5.04 -1.62
N ALA A 434 0.99 5.50 -2.63
CA ALA A 434 1.64 6.81 -2.67
C ALA A 434 2.49 7.12 -1.41
N ILE A 435 3.18 6.08 -0.91
CA ILE A 435 4.23 6.20 0.10
C ILE A 435 5.56 6.15 -0.63
N THR A 436 6.38 7.19 -0.49
CA THR A 436 7.58 7.42 -1.30
C THR A 436 8.80 7.81 -0.49
N THR A 437 8.68 8.07 0.81
CA THR A 437 9.80 8.50 1.65
C THR A 437 9.86 7.75 2.97
N ALA A 438 11.06 7.65 3.55
CA ALA A 438 11.29 7.06 4.86
C ALA A 438 10.52 7.81 5.99
N ASP A 439 10.42 9.13 5.88
CA ASP A 439 9.61 9.97 6.77
C ASP A 439 8.13 9.55 6.78
N GLN A 440 7.55 9.25 5.63
CA GLN A 440 6.17 8.75 5.54
C GLN A 440 6.02 7.38 6.21
N VAL A 441 6.99 6.47 6.03
CA VAL A 441 7.01 5.17 6.72
C VAL A 441 7.01 5.38 8.24
N ASN A 442 7.94 6.19 8.75
CA ASN A 442 8.03 6.49 10.18
C ASN A 442 6.74 7.12 10.72
N THR A 443 6.16 8.08 9.97
CA THR A 443 4.90 8.75 10.32
C THR A 443 3.76 7.75 10.49
N LEU A 444 3.58 6.82 9.55
CA LEU A 444 2.48 5.85 9.59
C LEU A 444 2.60 4.87 10.76
N LEU A 445 3.81 4.45 11.10
CA LEU A 445 4.08 3.51 12.18
C LEU A 445 3.83 4.15 13.56
N ILE A 446 4.47 5.30 13.83
CA ILE A 446 4.40 5.94 15.15
C ILE A 446 2.99 6.45 15.48
N SER A 447 2.24 6.88 14.46
CA SER A 447 0.85 7.35 14.60
C SER A 447 -0.17 6.20 14.72
N GLY A 448 0.28 4.94 14.64
CA GLY A 448 -0.59 3.77 14.81
C GLY A 448 -1.51 3.47 13.62
N ARG A 449 -1.13 3.92 12.41
CA ARG A 449 -1.90 3.73 11.18
C ARG A 449 -1.60 2.40 10.47
N ALA A 450 -0.47 1.77 10.78
CA ALA A 450 -0.07 0.48 10.25
C ALA A 450 0.98 -0.17 11.15
N ASP A 451 1.17 -1.49 10.99
CA ASP A 451 2.23 -2.26 11.63
C ASP A 451 3.38 -2.56 10.65
N LEU A 452 3.08 -2.63 9.35
CA LEU A 452 4.05 -2.71 8.25
C LEU A 452 3.74 -1.66 7.18
N VAL A 453 4.74 -1.25 6.41
CA VAL A 453 4.55 -0.25 5.35
C VAL A 453 5.15 -0.74 4.03
N ALA A 454 4.29 -0.92 3.03
CA ALA A 454 4.67 -1.39 1.72
C ALA A 454 4.92 -0.24 0.74
N LEU A 455 6.06 -0.32 0.05
CA LEU A 455 6.43 0.57 -1.05
C LEU A 455 6.60 -0.24 -2.33
N ALA A 456 5.98 0.25 -3.40
CA ALA A 456 6.06 -0.33 -4.73
C ALA A 456 7.11 0.42 -5.58
N ARG A 457 6.66 1.43 -6.34
CA ARG A 457 7.49 2.26 -7.25
C ARG A 457 8.82 2.76 -6.66
N PRO A 458 8.92 3.19 -5.38
CA PRO A 458 10.22 3.52 -4.79
C PRO A 458 11.25 2.40 -4.90
N HIS A 459 10.87 1.13 -4.67
CA HIS A 459 11.74 -0.02 -4.83
C HIS A 459 11.99 -0.45 -6.29
N LEU A 460 11.19 0.04 -7.25
CA LEU A 460 11.51 -0.12 -8.67
C LEU A 460 12.61 0.84 -9.09
N ALA A 461 12.56 2.08 -8.61
CA ALA A 461 13.56 3.11 -8.90
C ALA A 461 14.86 2.92 -8.10
N ASP A 462 14.75 2.48 -6.85
CA ASP A 462 15.86 2.30 -5.93
C ASP A 462 15.67 1.01 -5.12
N PRO A 463 16.28 -0.12 -5.53
CA PRO A 463 16.15 -1.37 -4.80
C PRO A 463 16.75 -1.29 -3.40
N TYR A 464 17.64 -0.32 -3.11
CA TYR A 464 18.39 -0.18 -1.86
C TYR A 464 17.82 0.95 -0.98
N PHE A 465 16.57 1.36 -1.25
CA PHE A 465 15.83 2.39 -0.52
C PHE A 465 16.00 2.32 1.01
N THR A 466 15.92 1.12 1.60
CA THR A 466 16.00 0.97 3.07
C THR A 466 17.40 1.23 3.60
N LEU A 467 18.44 0.82 2.87
CA LEU A 467 19.84 1.10 3.21
C LEU A 467 20.16 2.59 3.06
N HIS A 468 19.64 3.24 2.00
CA HIS A 468 19.77 4.69 1.84
C HIS A 468 19.06 5.46 2.96
N ALA A 469 17.85 5.04 3.33
CA ALA A 469 17.15 5.60 4.49
C ALA A 469 17.92 5.42 5.79
N ALA A 470 18.58 4.28 5.99
CA ALA A 470 19.43 4.05 7.16
C ALA A 470 20.63 5.02 7.19
N ALA A 471 21.28 5.27 6.05
CA ALA A 471 22.34 6.28 5.95
C ALA A 471 21.82 7.70 6.21
N ASP A 472 20.63 8.04 5.71
CA ASP A 472 19.98 9.32 6.00
C ASP A 472 19.75 9.50 7.51
N TYR A 473 19.30 8.47 8.20
CA TYR A 473 19.08 8.51 9.65
C TYR A 473 20.35 8.28 10.49
N ASP A 474 21.51 8.11 9.85
CA ASP A 474 22.75 7.59 10.44
C ASP A 474 22.55 6.32 11.28
N PHE A 475 21.55 5.51 10.93
CA PHE A 475 21.28 4.26 11.61
C PHE A 475 22.18 3.16 11.07
N ARG A 476 23.13 2.72 11.90
CA ARG A 476 24.13 1.69 11.53
C ARG A 476 23.76 0.28 12.00
N GLY A 477 22.57 0.11 12.58
CA GLY A 477 22.09 -1.18 13.08
C GLY A 477 21.41 -2.06 12.03
N ILE A 478 21.27 -1.59 10.79
CA ILE A 478 20.73 -2.42 9.70
C ILE A 478 21.79 -3.39 9.19
N GLY A 479 21.41 -4.64 8.95
CA GLY A 479 22.31 -5.66 8.42
C GLY A 479 22.62 -5.43 6.94
N TRP A 480 23.75 -4.79 6.64
CA TRP A 480 24.31 -4.77 5.29
C TRP A 480 24.91 -6.13 4.95
N PRO A 481 24.83 -6.60 3.69
CA PRO A 481 25.67 -7.69 3.21
C PRO A 481 27.15 -7.35 3.49
N VAL A 482 27.91 -8.33 4.00
CA VAL A 482 29.31 -8.10 4.43
C VAL A 482 30.19 -7.57 3.31
N GLN A 483 29.87 -7.93 2.07
CA GLN A 483 30.51 -7.49 0.84
C GLN A 483 30.33 -5.99 0.56
N TYR A 484 29.32 -5.35 1.16
CA TYR A 484 28.96 -3.95 0.93
C TYR A 484 29.39 -3.00 2.05
N HIS A 485 30.10 -3.46 3.07
CA HIS A 485 30.49 -2.63 4.22
C HIS A 485 31.31 -1.38 3.85
N THR A 486 32.19 -1.47 2.85
CA THR A 486 32.96 -0.30 2.38
C THR A 486 32.06 0.73 1.72
N GLY A 487 31.09 0.29 0.91
CA GLY A 487 30.04 1.13 0.33
C GLY A 487 29.15 1.76 1.40
N ALA A 488 28.75 0.99 2.42
CA ALA A 488 27.98 1.50 3.56
C ALA A 488 28.73 2.63 4.27
N THR A 489 30.02 2.44 4.56
CA THR A 489 30.86 3.44 5.23
C THR A 489 30.94 4.73 4.41
N GLN A 490 31.18 4.62 3.10
CA GLN A 490 31.23 5.75 2.19
C GLN A 490 29.89 6.50 2.10
N LEU A 491 28.79 5.76 1.99
CA LEU A 491 27.45 6.33 1.89
C LEU A 491 27.10 7.14 3.14
N HIS A 492 27.21 6.53 4.34
CA HIS A 492 26.96 7.22 5.60
C HIS A 492 27.81 8.49 5.71
N THR A 493 29.11 8.41 5.42
CA THR A 493 30.03 9.56 5.48
C THR A 493 29.59 10.68 4.55
N THR A 494 29.25 10.35 3.30
CA THR A 494 28.88 11.34 2.28
C THR A 494 27.55 12.01 2.61
N VAL A 495 26.55 11.24 3.06
CA VAL A 495 25.24 11.75 3.46
C VAL A 495 25.35 12.68 4.67
N GLN A 496 26.11 12.30 5.70
CA GLN A 496 26.28 13.16 6.88
C GLN A 496 27.05 14.45 6.53
N ARG A 497 28.12 14.38 5.73
CA ARG A 497 28.84 15.56 5.26
C ARG A 497 27.93 16.52 4.48
N ALA A 498 27.10 16.00 3.58
CA ALA A 498 26.15 16.81 2.82
C ALA A 498 25.13 17.51 3.73
N LYS A 499 24.68 16.86 4.81
CA LYS A 499 23.78 17.47 5.80
C LYS A 499 24.46 18.57 6.61
N GLU A 500 25.69 18.37 7.04
CA GLU A 500 26.49 19.39 7.74
C GLU A 500 26.78 20.61 6.85
N GLU A 501 27.06 20.39 5.57
CA GLU A 501 27.24 21.47 4.59
C GLU A 501 25.92 22.24 4.36
N ALA A 502 24.80 21.53 4.25
CA ALA A 502 23.47 22.15 4.11
C ALA A 502 23.08 22.97 5.36
N ALA A 503 23.35 22.44 6.56
CA ALA A 503 23.10 23.15 7.82
C ALA A 503 23.93 24.43 7.93
N ARG A 504 25.24 24.36 7.67
CA ARG A 504 26.10 25.56 7.62
C ARG A 504 25.62 26.58 6.60
N LYS A 505 25.19 26.14 5.42
CA LYS A 505 24.64 27.04 4.40
C LYS A 505 23.35 27.71 4.87
N ALA A 506 22.48 26.99 5.56
CA ALA A 506 21.24 27.54 6.11
C ALA A 506 21.52 28.57 7.22
N GLU A 507 22.47 28.31 8.11
CA GLU A 507 22.93 29.25 9.13
C GLU A 507 23.47 30.54 8.50
N LEU A 508 24.35 30.43 7.51
CA LEU A 508 24.89 31.58 6.78
C LEU A 508 23.83 32.41 6.04
N LEU A 509 22.77 31.77 5.53
CA LEU A 509 21.65 32.47 4.89
C LEU A 509 20.82 33.22 5.94
N ALA A 510 20.52 32.57 7.06
CA ALA A 510 19.81 33.20 8.18
C ALA A 510 20.56 34.42 8.75
N GLU A 511 21.88 34.33 8.89
CA GLU A 511 22.74 35.46 9.28
C GLU A 511 22.70 36.62 8.28
N ARG A 512 22.46 36.34 7.00
CA ARG A 512 22.35 37.33 5.92
C ARG A 512 20.94 37.90 5.74
N GLY A 513 19.96 37.47 6.55
CA GLY A 513 18.56 37.89 6.42
C GLY A 513 17.88 37.42 5.13
N GLN A 514 18.41 36.35 4.52
CA GLN A 514 17.84 35.65 3.35
C GLN A 514 17.18 34.35 3.81
#